data_AF-A0A891XIK9-F1
#
_entry.id   AF-A0A891XIK9-F1
#
_cell.length_a   1.000
_cell.length_b   1.000
_cell.length_c   1.000
_cell.angle_alpha   90.00
_cell.angle_beta   90.00
_cell.angle_gamma   90.00
#
_symmetry.space_group_name_H-M   'P 1'
#
loop_
_entity.id
_entity.type
_entity.pdbx_description
1 polymer ?
#
loop_
_entity_poly.entity_id
_entity_poly.type
_entity_poly.pdbx_seq_one_letter_code
_entity_poly.pdbx_strand_id
1 'polypeptide(L)'
;MFCRSSACSRALWRLWMTAAVILPAFAVAQTSAQEAEPSARRDQGVCQSVDVRNDVSSFERLRGCRVVEGFVHILLMDRTDEASLENVTFPELREITDY
;
A
#
# COMPACT_ATOMS: atom_id res chain seq x y z
N MET A 1 2.37 15.55 -58.55
CA MET A 1 1.66 16.60 -57.79
C MET A 1 0.22 16.17 -57.61
N PHE A 2 -0.16 15.91 -56.35
CA PHE A 2 -1.50 15.91 -55.76
C PHE A 2 -2.69 15.38 -56.58
N CYS A 3 -3.13 14.15 -56.26
CA CYS A 3 -4.56 13.87 -56.16
C CYS A 3 -4.89 13.65 -54.67
N ARG A 4 -5.33 14.73 -54.06
CA ARG A 4 -5.87 14.85 -52.70
C ARG A 4 -7.36 14.53 -52.81
N SER A 5 -7.88 13.80 -51.83
CA SER A 5 -9.26 13.35 -51.66
C SER A 5 -9.62 11.98 -52.25
N SER A 6 -10.18 11.15 -51.35
CA SER A 6 -11.08 10.02 -51.60
C SER A 6 -10.53 8.76 -52.26
N ALA A 7 -9.75 7.97 -51.51
CA ALA A 7 -9.66 6.49 -51.54
C ALA A 7 -8.37 6.10 -50.79
N CYS A 8 -8.29 5.20 -49.83
CA CYS A 8 -9.22 4.18 -49.38
C CYS A 8 -8.72 3.76 -47.99
N SER A 9 -9.23 4.41 -46.93
CA SER A 9 -8.99 4.05 -45.53
C SER A 9 -9.74 2.75 -45.18
N ARG A 10 -9.41 1.65 -45.85
CA ARG A 10 -10.08 0.34 -45.69
C ARG A 10 -9.11 -0.83 -45.73
N ALA A 11 -7.97 -0.70 -46.41
CA ALA A 11 -6.97 -1.77 -46.48
C ALA A 11 -6.06 -1.82 -45.25
N LEU A 12 -5.66 -0.65 -44.72
CA LEU A 12 -4.83 -0.55 -43.51
C LEU A 12 -5.61 -0.92 -42.25
N TRP A 13 -6.91 -0.60 -42.20
CA TRP A 13 -7.75 -0.99 -41.07
C TRP A 13 -8.02 -2.50 -41.01
N ARG A 14 -8.14 -3.17 -42.17
CA ARG A 14 -8.28 -4.63 -42.23
C ARG A 14 -7.02 -5.36 -41.77
N LEU A 15 -5.84 -4.87 -42.11
CA LEU A 15 -4.57 -5.43 -41.64
C LEU A 15 -4.34 -5.18 -40.14
N TRP A 16 -4.76 -4.02 -39.62
CA TRP A 16 -4.71 -3.74 -38.18
C TRP A 16 -5.70 -4.62 -37.37
N MET A 17 -6.86 -4.94 -37.94
CA MET A 17 -7.91 -5.74 -37.27
C MET A 17 -7.71 -7.25 -37.36
N THR A 18 -6.95 -7.78 -38.34
CA THR A 18 -6.62 -9.21 -38.38
C THR A 18 -5.49 -9.61 -37.44
N ALA A 19 -4.68 -8.65 -36.97
CA ALA A 19 -3.59 -8.92 -36.02
C ALA A 19 -4.07 -9.10 -34.57
N ALA A 20 -5.34 -8.78 -34.26
CA ALA A 20 -5.90 -8.84 -32.90
C ALA A 20 -6.81 -10.07 -32.64
N VAL A 21 -6.94 -11.00 -33.59
CA VAL A 21 -7.88 -12.15 -33.51
C VAL A 21 -7.16 -13.49 -33.27
N ILE A 22 -6.05 -13.49 -32.52
CA ILE A 22 -5.58 -14.72 -31.85
C ILE A 22 -5.78 -14.51 -30.36
N LEU A 23 -6.97 -14.89 -29.87
CA LEU A 23 -7.25 -15.07 -28.46
C LEU A 23 -6.36 -16.20 -27.91
N PRO A 24 -5.58 -15.99 -26.83
CA PRO A 24 -5.69 -16.83 -25.67
C PRO A 24 -6.81 -16.25 -24.80
N ALA A 25 -7.84 -17.07 -24.55
CA ALA A 25 -8.76 -16.83 -23.47
C ALA A 25 -8.01 -16.92 -22.14
N PHE A 26 -7.51 -15.80 -21.63
CA PHE A 26 -7.29 -15.61 -20.20
C PHE A 26 -7.68 -14.18 -19.86
N ALA A 27 -8.94 -14.02 -19.47
CA ALA A 27 -9.40 -12.88 -18.72
C ALA A 27 -8.63 -12.86 -17.39
N VAL A 28 -7.52 -12.12 -17.33
CA VAL A 28 -6.98 -11.63 -16.07
C VAL A 28 -7.47 -10.20 -15.93
N ALA A 29 -8.67 -10.06 -15.36
CA ALA A 29 -9.08 -8.83 -14.72
C ALA A 29 -8.26 -8.70 -13.43
N GLN A 30 -7.08 -8.11 -13.49
CA GLN A 30 -6.35 -7.69 -12.29
C GLN A 30 -6.90 -6.33 -11.86
N THR A 31 -8.01 -6.38 -11.12
CA THR A 31 -8.21 -5.41 -10.04
C THR A 31 -7.37 -5.91 -8.87
N SER A 32 -6.35 -5.14 -8.49
CA SER A 32 -5.81 -5.19 -7.14
C SER A 32 -5.31 -3.79 -6.82
N ALA A 33 -6.24 -2.94 -6.38
CA ALA A 33 -5.90 -1.98 -5.36
C ALA A 33 -5.33 -2.78 -4.18
N GLN A 34 -4.00 -2.82 -4.05
CA GLN A 34 -3.36 -3.24 -2.82
C GLN A 34 -3.48 -2.06 -1.86
N GLU A 35 -4.58 -2.04 -1.11
CA GLU A 35 -4.56 -1.43 0.22
C GLU A 35 -3.45 -2.15 1.00
N ALA A 36 -2.37 -1.40 1.26
CA ALA A 36 -1.30 -1.83 2.13
C ALA A 36 -1.85 -1.94 3.56
N GLU A 37 -2.43 -3.08 3.88
CA GLU A 37 -2.46 -3.59 5.25
C GLU A 37 -1.16 -4.40 5.43
N PRO A 38 -0.15 -3.89 6.16
CA PRO A 38 1.06 -4.64 6.41
C PRO A 38 0.67 -5.88 7.21
N SER A 39 0.79 -7.00 6.53
CA SER A 39 0.54 -8.33 7.05
C SER A 39 1.33 -8.53 8.34
N ALA A 40 0.60 -8.89 9.39
CA ALA A 40 1.13 -9.58 10.57
C ALA A 40 1.73 -10.93 10.13
N ARG A 41 2.87 -10.89 9.45
CA ARG A 41 3.72 -12.04 9.23
C ARG A 41 4.37 -12.29 10.58
N ARG A 42 3.99 -13.39 11.22
CA ARG A 42 4.49 -13.83 12.53
C ARG A 42 5.99 -14.09 12.47
N ASP A 43 6.78 -13.03 12.54
CA ASP A 43 8.05 -13.05 13.22
C ASP A 43 7.78 -12.50 14.62
N GLN A 44 8.20 -13.23 15.65
CA GLN A 44 7.69 -13.09 17.01
C GLN A 44 8.17 -11.78 17.66
N GLY A 45 7.50 -10.69 17.31
CA GLY A 45 7.83 -9.33 17.73
C GLY A 45 8.44 -8.46 16.65
N VAL A 46 8.30 -8.77 15.35
CA VAL A 46 8.64 -7.81 14.29
C VAL A 46 7.38 -7.13 13.79
N CYS A 47 7.36 -5.81 13.85
CA CYS A 47 6.26 -4.95 13.43
C CYS A 47 6.72 -4.05 12.28
N GLN A 48 5.80 -3.65 11.42
CA GLN A 48 6.08 -2.72 10.32
C GLN A 48 5.96 -1.26 10.82
N SER A 49 6.15 -0.26 9.95
CA SER A 49 6.00 1.16 10.31
C SER A 49 4.68 1.45 11.04
N VAL A 50 4.80 2.19 12.15
CA VAL A 50 3.67 2.58 13.00
C VAL A 50 3.54 4.09 13.03
N ASP A 51 2.33 4.56 12.79
CA ASP A 51 1.95 5.97 12.93
C ASP A 51 0.85 6.04 13.98
N VAL A 52 1.13 6.74 15.08
CA VAL A 52 0.25 6.93 16.23
C VAL A 52 -0.18 8.40 16.24
N ARG A 53 -1.47 8.64 15.98
CA ARG A 53 -2.04 9.99 15.91
C ARG A 53 -3.28 10.11 16.77
N ASN A 54 -3.39 11.22 17.51
CA ASN A 54 -4.57 11.68 18.26
C ASN A 54 -5.08 10.80 19.40
N ASP A 55 -4.99 9.48 19.32
CA ASP A 55 -5.66 8.53 20.20
C ASP A 55 -4.69 7.52 20.83
N VAL A 56 -4.87 7.23 22.12
CA VAL A 56 -4.05 6.24 22.85
C VAL A 56 -4.23 4.84 22.28
N SER A 57 -5.39 4.49 21.72
CA SER A 57 -5.63 3.15 21.18
C SER A 57 -4.65 2.76 20.07
N SER A 58 -4.09 3.74 19.36
CA SER A 58 -3.11 3.50 18.29
C SER A 58 -1.79 2.92 18.81
N PHE A 59 -1.49 3.10 20.10
CA PHE A 59 -0.34 2.49 20.79
C PHE A 59 -0.43 0.98 20.90
N GLU A 60 -1.63 0.39 20.80
CA GLU A 60 -1.81 -1.08 20.80
C GLU A 60 -1.06 -1.75 19.64
N ARG A 61 -0.79 -1.02 18.55
CA ARG A 61 0.01 -1.52 17.42
C ARG A 61 1.48 -1.76 17.76
N LEU A 62 1.99 -1.14 18.82
CA LEU A 62 3.35 -1.32 19.34
C LEU A 62 3.42 -2.37 20.45
N ARG A 63 2.27 -2.87 20.94
CA ARG A 63 2.24 -3.87 22.00
C ARG A 63 2.74 -5.21 21.47
N GLY A 64 3.71 -5.80 22.18
CA GLY A 64 4.33 -7.06 21.75
C GLY A 64 5.32 -6.92 20.59
N CYS A 65 5.61 -5.69 20.15
CA CYS A 65 6.62 -5.41 19.14
C CYS A 65 7.99 -5.29 19.81
N ARG A 66 8.96 -6.06 19.32
CA ARG A 66 10.37 -6.00 19.70
C ARG A 66 11.20 -5.20 18.70
N VAL A 67 10.97 -5.39 17.40
CA VAL A 67 11.66 -4.69 16.32
C VAL A 67 10.61 -4.04 15.43
N VAL A 68 10.77 -2.76 15.14
CA VAL A 68 9.97 -2.06 14.13
C VAL A 68 10.80 -1.87 12.88
N GLU A 69 10.42 -2.57 11.81
CA GLU A 69 10.95 -2.40 10.46
C GLU A 69 10.26 -1.20 9.81
N GLY A 70 10.91 -0.05 9.87
CA GLY A 70 10.40 1.22 9.40
C GLY A 70 10.44 2.27 10.52
N PHE A 71 9.44 3.14 10.54
CA PHE A 71 9.41 4.31 11.41
C PHE A 71 8.34 4.22 12.50
N VAL A 72 8.52 4.98 13.58
CA VAL A 72 7.51 5.19 14.61
C VAL A 72 7.28 6.69 14.78
N HIS A 73 6.14 7.16 14.29
CA HIS A 73 5.72 8.55 14.47
C HIS A 73 4.64 8.64 15.54
N ILE A 74 4.86 9.50 16.53
CA ILE A 74 3.89 9.82 17.57
C ILE A 74 3.62 11.31 17.47
N LEU A 75 2.49 11.67 16.87
CA LEU A 75 2.16 13.05 16.52
C LEU A 75 0.76 13.41 17.02
N LEU A 76 0.56 14.71 17.30
CA LEU A 76 -0.76 15.29 17.60
C LEU A 76 -1.49 14.60 18.77
N MET A 77 -0.80 14.42 19.91
CA MET A 77 -1.37 13.84 21.14
C MET A 77 -2.15 14.90 21.96
N ASP A 78 -2.96 15.72 21.29
CA ASP A 78 -3.59 16.91 21.89
C ASP A 78 -4.86 16.58 22.70
N ARG A 79 -5.45 15.41 22.48
CA ARG A 79 -6.73 14.97 23.10
C ARG A 79 -6.55 13.90 24.16
N THR A 80 -5.31 13.65 24.57
CA THR A 80 -4.93 12.56 25.46
C THR A 80 -4.54 13.08 26.84
N ASP A 81 -5.17 12.54 27.87
CA ASP A 81 -4.86 12.87 29.26
C ASP A 81 -3.52 12.26 29.67
N GLU A 82 -2.71 12.99 30.42
CA GLU A 82 -1.39 12.51 30.90
C GLU A 82 -1.52 11.18 31.68
N ALA A 83 -2.55 11.04 32.51
CA ALA A 83 -2.82 9.82 33.28
C ALA A 83 -3.05 8.57 32.40
N SER A 84 -3.50 8.75 31.15
CA SER A 84 -3.68 7.65 30.20
C SER A 84 -2.35 7.18 29.60
N LEU A 85 -1.38 8.10 29.48
CA LEU A 85 -0.05 7.84 28.95
C LEU A 85 0.88 7.21 29.99
N GLU A 86 0.71 7.56 31.27
CA GLU A 86 1.46 6.95 32.39
C GLU A 86 1.29 5.42 32.46
N ASN A 87 0.13 4.92 32.03
CA ASN A 87 -0.17 3.49 32.02
C ASN A 87 0.28 2.77 30.74
N VAL A 88 0.81 3.49 29.76
CA VAL A 88 1.28 2.93 28.49
C VAL A 88 2.79 2.74 28.55
N THR A 89 3.23 1.49 28.50
CA THR A 89 4.66 1.14 28.52
C THR A 89 4.92 -0.04 27.59
N PHE A 90 6.05 0.00 26.87
CA PHE A 90 6.46 -1.02 25.91
C PHE A 90 7.82 -1.61 26.29
N PRO A 91 7.88 -2.53 27.28
CA PRO A 91 9.15 -3.11 27.72
C PRO A 91 9.81 -4.03 26.69
N GLU A 92 9.05 -4.45 25.68
CA GLU A 92 9.49 -5.38 24.65
C GLU A 92 10.16 -4.70 23.46
N LEU A 93 9.86 -3.42 23.21
CA LEU A 93 10.39 -2.65 22.07
C LEU A 93 11.89 -2.38 22.27
N ARG A 94 12.71 -2.85 21.32
CA ARG A 94 14.18 -2.79 21.39
C ARG A 94 14.82 -2.01 20.26
N GLU A 95 14.22 -2.03 19.07
CA GLU A 95 14.84 -1.46 17.88
C GLU A 95 13.80 -0.89 16.93
N ILE A 96 14.13 0.23 16.30
CA ILE A 96 13.39 0.87 15.22
C ILE A 96 14.41 1.12 14.10
N THR A 97 14.14 0.64 12.89
CA THR A 97 15.14 0.64 11.82
C THR A 97 15.18 1.94 11.00
N ASP A 98 14.14 2.76 11.06
CA ASP A 98 13.97 4.01 10.29
C ASP A 98 13.40 5.15 11.19
N TYR A 99 13.15 6.33 10.60
CA TYR A 99 12.79 7.57 11.32
C TYR A 99 11.35 8.02 11.13
#